data_AF-A0A351MTD8-F1
#
_entry.id   AF-A0A351MTD8-F1
#
_cell.length_a   1.000
_cell.length_b   1.000
_cell.length_c   1.000
_cell.angle_alpha   90.00
_cell.angle_beta   90.00
_cell.angle_gamma   90.00
#
_symmetry.space_group_name_H-M   'P 1'
#
loop_
_entity.id
_entity.type
_entity.pdbx_description
1 polymer ?
#
loop_
_entity_poly.entity_id
_entity_poly.type
_entity_poly.pdbx_seq_one_letter_code
_entity_poly.pdbx_strand_id
1 'polypeptide(L)'
;MGMGEPMANYENLMAALRAANAPWGFGFGARRITISTSGVVPKILELAEESLGVRLAISLHGATNEVREQIMPVNRKWPLEELLPACKTFARKHGRMLTLEYILIDSINDGLDQAKRLGEIARDLHAHVNLIPYNTVQGLAWKRPSLTRQERFAG
;
A
#
# COMPACT_ATOMS: atom_id res chain seq x y z
N MET A 1 1.15 -1.32 10.48
CA MET A 1 -0.32 -1.45 10.60
C MET A 1 -0.66 -2.75 11.31
N GLY A 2 -1.92 -2.93 11.72
CA GLY A 2 -2.36 -4.09 12.50
C GLY A 2 -2.29 -5.42 11.74
N MET A 3 -2.87 -6.46 12.34
CA MET A 3 -2.88 -7.81 11.79
C MET A 3 -4.04 -8.02 10.79
N GLY A 4 -3.75 -8.66 9.66
CA GLY A 4 -4.74 -9.08 8.66
C GLY A 4 -4.88 -8.14 7.45
N GLU A 5 -5.52 -8.64 6.39
CA GLU A 5 -5.89 -7.87 5.19
C GLU A 5 -7.28 -7.25 5.39
N PRO A 6 -7.41 -5.92 5.53
CA PRO A 6 -8.70 -5.29 5.79
C PRO A 6 -9.76 -5.57 4.71
N MET A 7 -9.34 -5.67 3.44
CA MET A 7 -10.26 -5.92 2.33
C MET A 7 -10.85 -7.33 2.33
N ALA A 8 -10.23 -8.28 3.04
CA ALA A 8 -10.81 -9.62 3.22
C ALA A 8 -12.05 -9.60 4.13
N ASN A 9 -12.24 -8.54 4.91
CA ASN A 9 -13.38 -8.33 5.81
C ASN A 9 -14.12 -7.03 5.50
N TYR A 10 -14.38 -6.79 4.21
CA TYR A 10 -14.83 -5.50 3.67
C TYR A 10 -16.11 -4.94 4.32
N GLU A 11 -17.15 -5.76 4.48
CA GLU A 11 -18.42 -5.32 5.07
C GLU A 11 -18.25 -4.77 6.50
N ASN A 12 -17.56 -5.54 7.34
CA ASN A 12 -17.31 -5.15 8.72
C ASN A 12 -16.36 -3.95 8.80
N LEU A 13 -15.38 -3.86 7.89
CA LEU A 13 -14.50 -2.70 7.76
C LEU A 13 -15.32 -1.44 7.46
N MET A 14 -16.19 -1.47 6.43
CA MET A 14 -16.99 -0.31 6.06
C MET A 14 -17.99 0.11 7.14
N ALA A 15 -18.61 -0.86 7.83
CA ALA A 15 -19.47 -0.59 8.98
C ALA A 15 -18.69 0.13 10.09
N ALA A 16 -17.50 -0.36 10.45
CA ALA A 16 -16.64 0.25 11.46
C ALA A 16 -16.17 1.66 11.05
N LEU A 17 -15.80 1.86 9.78
CA LEU A 17 -15.37 3.17 9.26
C LEU A 17 -16.50 4.20 9.28
N ARG A 18 -17.71 3.80 8.90
CA ARG A 18 -18.91 4.67 8.96
C ARG A 18 -19.23 5.04 10.39
N ALA A 19 -19.20 4.09 11.32
CA ALA A 19 -19.39 4.36 12.75
C ALA A 19 -18.30 5.28 13.32
N ALA A 20 -17.04 5.08 12.94
CA ALA A 20 -15.94 5.93 13.38
C ALA A 20 -16.04 7.37 12.84
N ASN A 21 -16.55 7.54 11.63
CA ASN A 21 -16.76 8.86 11.02
C ASN A 21 -18.03 9.56 11.49
N ALA A 22 -19.07 8.81 11.87
CA ALA A 22 -20.37 9.36 12.19
C ALA A 22 -20.33 10.36 13.37
N PRO A 23 -21.15 11.43 13.34
CA PRO A 23 -21.25 12.38 14.45
C PRO A 23 -21.68 11.75 15.79
N TRP A 24 -22.47 10.67 15.74
CA TRP A 24 -22.90 9.91 16.92
C TRP A 24 -21.85 8.91 17.42
N GLY A 25 -20.83 8.61 16.61
CA GLY A 25 -19.74 7.71 16.95
C GLY A 25 -18.53 8.50 17.45
N PHE A 26 -17.34 8.20 16.91
CA PHE A 26 -16.10 8.90 17.28
C PHE A 26 -15.95 10.27 16.60
N GLY A 27 -16.75 10.59 15.58
CA GLY A 27 -16.67 11.86 14.86
C GLY A 27 -15.33 12.09 14.13
N PHE A 28 -14.58 11.04 13.81
CA PHE A 28 -13.29 11.19 13.15
C PHE A 28 -13.49 11.63 11.70
N GLY A 29 -12.87 12.74 11.31
CA GLY A 29 -12.86 13.14 9.90
C GLY A 29 -12.25 12.04 9.03
N ALA A 30 -12.99 11.57 8.02
CA ALA A 30 -12.59 10.44 7.16
C ALA A 30 -11.17 10.58 6.57
N ARG A 31 -10.73 11.82 6.33
CA ARG A 31 -9.39 12.15 5.84
C ARG A 31 -8.26 11.78 6.80
N ARG A 32 -8.55 11.47 8.07
CA ARG A 32 -7.58 11.00 9.07
C ARG A 32 -7.54 9.47 9.16
N ILE A 33 -8.42 8.78 8.44
CA ILE A 33 -8.50 7.33 8.42
C ILE A 33 -7.78 6.84 7.15
N THR A 34 -6.79 5.98 7.34
CA THR A 34 -6.06 5.33 6.25
C THR A 34 -6.36 3.84 6.29
N ILE A 35 -6.88 3.32 5.19
CA ILE A 35 -6.95 1.88 4.95
C ILE A 35 -5.67 1.50 4.23
N SER A 36 -4.98 0.47 4.69
CA SER A 36 -3.97 -0.18 3.87
C SER A 36 -4.39 -1.56 3.46
N THR A 37 -3.98 -1.93 2.26
CA THR A 37 -4.26 -3.23 1.66
C THR A 37 -3.02 -3.75 0.97
N SER A 38 -2.88 -5.07 0.99
CA SER A 38 -1.96 -5.83 0.16
C SER A 38 -2.28 -5.76 -1.33
N GLY A 39 -3.46 -5.26 -1.72
CA GLY A 39 -3.81 -5.01 -3.13
C GLY A 39 -4.91 -5.92 -3.67
N VAL A 40 -6.03 -6.05 -2.94
CA VAL A 40 -7.20 -6.81 -3.43
C VAL A 40 -7.97 -5.97 -4.45
N VAL A 41 -7.66 -6.13 -5.75
CA VAL A 41 -8.14 -5.27 -6.84
C VAL A 41 -9.66 -5.03 -6.85
N PRO A 42 -10.53 -6.06 -6.80
CA PRO A 42 -11.98 -5.84 -6.80
C PRO A 42 -12.46 -4.97 -5.64
N LYS A 43 -11.84 -5.10 -4.45
CA LYS A 43 -12.20 -4.33 -3.26
C LYS A 43 -11.66 -2.91 -3.27
N ILE A 44 -10.54 -2.65 -3.95
CA ILE A 44 -10.08 -1.28 -4.21
C ILE A 44 -11.07 -0.55 -5.12
N LEU A 45 -11.58 -1.23 -6.16
CA LEU A 45 -12.58 -0.66 -7.06
C LEU A 45 -13.92 -0.43 -6.34
N GLU A 46 -14.36 -1.37 -5.50
CA GLU A 46 -15.56 -1.20 -4.66
C GLU A 46 -15.42 -0.02 -3.70
N LEU A 47 -14.26 0.12 -3.03
CA LEU A 47 -13.97 1.26 -2.17
C LEU A 47 -13.92 2.58 -2.96
N ALA A 48 -13.54 2.55 -4.23
CA ALA A 48 -13.52 3.74 -5.08
C ALA A 48 -14.94 4.30 -5.31
N GLU A 49 -15.98 3.48 -5.21
CA GLU A 49 -17.40 3.89 -5.31
C GLU A 49 -17.98 4.43 -4.00
N GLU A 50 -17.31 4.20 -2.87
CA GLU A 50 -17.76 4.69 -1.57
C GLU A 50 -17.64 6.22 -1.47
N SER A 51 -18.64 6.86 -0.88
CA SER A 51 -18.63 8.32 -0.66
C SER A 51 -17.73 8.74 0.51
N LEU A 52 -17.29 7.79 1.33
CA LEU A 52 -16.43 8.04 2.48
C LEU A 52 -15.01 8.35 2.01
N GLY A 53 -14.60 9.62 2.11
CA GLY A 53 -13.28 10.11 1.67
C GLY A 53 -12.11 9.69 2.57
N VAL A 54 -11.89 8.39 2.73
CA VAL A 54 -10.73 7.79 3.42
C VAL A 54 -9.45 7.92 2.60
N ARG A 55 -8.29 7.74 3.24
CA ARG A 55 -7.01 7.58 2.56
C ARG A 55 -6.77 6.10 2.26
N LEU A 56 -6.04 5.83 1.17
CA LEU A 56 -5.62 4.49 0.79
C LEU A 56 -4.10 4.40 0.74
N ALA A 57 -3.57 3.40 1.44
CA ALA A 57 -2.19 2.97 1.35
C ALA A 57 -2.14 1.58 0.68
N ILE A 58 -1.11 1.37 -0.14
CA ILE A 58 -0.88 0.11 -0.85
C ILE A 58 0.42 -0.47 -0.34
N SER A 59 0.36 -1.65 0.26
CA SER A 59 1.55 -2.44 0.58
C SER A 59 2.13 -3.03 -0.70
N LEU A 60 2.97 -2.23 -1.37
CA LEU A 60 3.49 -2.52 -2.70
C LEU A 60 4.68 -3.48 -2.61
N HIS A 61 5.71 -3.08 -1.86
CA HIS A 61 6.90 -3.87 -1.48
C HIS A 61 7.75 -4.49 -2.61
N GLY A 62 7.36 -4.35 -3.88
CA GLY A 62 8.17 -4.64 -5.05
C GLY A 62 7.66 -3.84 -6.23
N ALA A 63 8.56 -3.22 -6.99
CA ALA A 63 8.23 -2.35 -8.12
C ALA A 63 8.10 -3.13 -9.45
N THR A 64 8.42 -4.42 -9.44
CA THR A 64 8.13 -5.36 -10.54
C THR A 64 7.41 -6.59 -9.98
N ASN A 65 6.71 -7.34 -10.85
CA ASN A 65 5.97 -8.53 -10.42
C ASN A 65 6.90 -9.59 -9.83
N GLU A 66 8.11 -9.75 -10.37
CA GLU A 66 9.08 -10.76 -9.94
C GLU A 66 9.57 -10.50 -8.50
N VAL A 67 9.83 -9.24 -8.16
CA VAL A 67 10.22 -8.86 -6.79
C VAL A 67 9.02 -8.84 -5.87
N ARG A 68 7.89 -8.30 -6.34
CA ARG A 68 6.67 -8.21 -5.54
C ARG A 68 6.17 -9.60 -5.13
N GLU A 69 6.22 -10.59 -6.01
CA GLU A 69 5.76 -11.95 -5.70
C GLU A 69 6.59 -12.63 -4.60
N GLN A 70 7.88 -12.30 -4.47
CA GLN A 70 8.74 -12.86 -3.41
C GLN A 70 8.29 -12.43 -2.01
N ILE A 71 7.63 -11.26 -1.90
CA ILE A 71 7.25 -10.64 -0.62
C ILE A 71 5.74 -10.71 -0.41
N MET A 72 4.96 -10.54 -1.48
CA MET A 72 3.51 -10.37 -1.48
C MET A 72 2.85 -11.46 -2.35
N PRO A 73 2.49 -12.63 -1.79
CA PRO A 73 1.87 -13.73 -2.54
C PRO A 73 0.58 -13.35 -3.29
N VAL A 74 -0.13 -12.32 -2.82
CA VAL A 74 -1.30 -11.74 -3.49
C VAL A 74 -0.99 -11.27 -4.92
N ASN A 75 0.28 -11.00 -5.26
CA ASN A 75 0.72 -10.63 -6.61
C ASN A 75 0.36 -11.66 -7.68
N ARG A 76 0.37 -12.95 -7.33
CA ARG A 76 -0.02 -14.03 -8.25
C ARG A 76 -1.46 -13.91 -8.71
N LYS A 77 -2.32 -13.36 -7.85
CA LYS A 77 -3.73 -13.15 -8.13
C LYS A 77 -3.99 -11.78 -8.73
N TRP A 78 -3.30 -10.75 -8.23
CA TRP A 78 -3.46 -9.36 -8.63
C TRP A 78 -2.08 -8.76 -8.93
N PRO A 79 -1.57 -8.96 -10.15
CA PRO A 79 -0.27 -8.43 -10.56
C PRO A 79 -0.33 -6.91 -10.76
N LEU A 80 0.83 -6.27 -10.93
CA LEU A 80 0.93 -4.80 -11.02
C LEU A 80 0.09 -4.21 -12.15
N GLU A 81 -0.05 -4.92 -13.27
CA GLU A 81 -0.83 -4.51 -14.44
C GLU A 81 -2.32 -4.38 -14.12
N GLU A 82 -2.81 -5.07 -13.08
CA GLU A 82 -4.18 -4.97 -12.59
C GLU A 82 -4.28 -4.04 -11.37
N LEU A 83 -3.30 -4.10 -10.47
CA LEU A 83 -3.27 -3.30 -9.24
C LEU A 83 -3.14 -1.81 -9.53
N LEU A 84 -2.21 -1.40 -10.38
CA LEU A 84 -1.93 0.02 -10.61
C LEU A 84 -3.12 0.75 -11.26
N PRO A 85 -3.83 0.19 -12.27
CA PRO A 85 -5.07 0.78 -12.77
C PRO A 85 -6.17 0.91 -11.73
N ALA A 86 -6.33 -0.07 -10.82
CA ALA A 86 -7.31 0.01 -9.73
C ALA A 86 -6.98 1.15 -8.77
N CYS A 87 -5.71 1.29 -8.39
CA CYS A 87 -5.20 2.41 -7.59
C CYS A 87 -5.47 3.76 -8.27
N LYS A 88 -5.20 3.86 -9.58
CA LYS A 88 -5.46 5.07 -10.38
C LYS A 88 -6.95 5.43 -10.40
N THR A 89 -7.81 4.42 -10.50
CA THR A 89 -9.27 4.58 -10.46
C THR A 89 -9.73 5.15 -9.11
N PHE A 90 -9.24 4.59 -8.00
CA PHE A 90 -9.50 5.11 -6.66
C PHE A 90 -9.03 6.56 -6.51
N ALA A 91 -7.78 6.85 -6.87
CA ALA A 91 -7.18 8.18 -6.76
C ALA A 91 -7.97 9.24 -7.55
N ARG A 92 -8.44 8.90 -8.76
CA ARG A 92 -9.27 9.78 -9.59
C ARG A 92 -10.63 10.09 -8.98
N LYS A 93 -11.32 9.10 -8.40
CA LYS A 93 -12.65 9.29 -7.81
C LYS A 93 -12.61 10.11 -6.52
N HIS A 94 -11.63 9.82 -5.66
CA HIS A 94 -11.52 10.49 -4.37
C HIS A 94 -10.73 11.80 -4.42
N GLY A 95 -9.96 12.03 -5.49
CA GLY A 95 -9.08 13.18 -5.65
C GLY A 95 -8.02 13.24 -4.54
N ARG A 96 -7.54 12.08 -4.09
CA ARG A 96 -6.58 11.96 -2.99
C ARG A 96 -5.32 11.26 -3.44
N MET A 97 -4.21 11.74 -2.91
CA MET A 97 -2.91 11.11 -3.05
C MET A 97 -2.89 9.79 -2.29
N LEU A 98 -2.41 8.75 -2.98
CA LEU A 98 -2.17 7.44 -2.43
C LEU A 98 -0.85 7.42 -1.65
N THR A 99 -0.72 6.45 -0.74
CA THR A 99 0.57 6.09 -0.15
C THR A 99 1.00 4.72 -0.67
N LEU A 100 2.20 4.61 -1.22
CA LEU A 100 2.86 3.35 -1.55
C LEU A 100 3.78 2.99 -0.40
N GLU A 101 3.48 1.90 0.29
CA GLU A 101 4.36 1.38 1.33
C GLU A 101 5.37 0.42 0.73
N TYR A 102 6.62 0.62 1.10
CA TYR A 102 7.72 -0.14 0.55
C TYR A 102 8.67 -0.52 1.68
N ILE A 103 8.56 -1.77 2.13
CA ILE A 103 9.51 -2.32 3.09
C ILE A 103 10.84 -2.51 2.37
N LEU A 104 11.95 -2.06 2.96
CA LEU A 104 13.28 -2.23 2.39
C LEU A 104 13.94 -3.46 3.02
N ILE A 105 14.16 -4.49 2.21
CA ILE A 105 14.77 -5.77 2.60
C ILE A 105 16.06 -5.96 1.81
N ASP A 106 17.14 -6.23 2.55
CA ASP A 106 18.49 -6.31 2.02
C ASP A 106 18.59 -7.37 0.91
N SER A 107 19.10 -6.94 -0.24
CA SER A 107 19.35 -7.78 -1.42
C SER A 107 18.11 -8.44 -2.04
N ILE A 108 16.90 -8.04 -1.63
CA ILE A 108 15.64 -8.50 -2.24
C ILE A 108 15.01 -7.41 -3.09
N ASN A 109 14.80 -6.22 -2.52
CA ASN A 109 14.02 -5.17 -3.16
C ASN A 109 14.59 -3.76 -2.98
N ASP A 110 15.79 -3.64 -2.42
CA ASP A 110 16.51 -2.40 -2.13
C ASP A 110 17.55 -2.04 -3.22
N GLY A 111 17.40 -2.61 -4.42
CA GLY A 111 18.20 -2.28 -5.60
C GLY A 111 17.79 -0.96 -6.26
N LEU A 112 18.72 -0.31 -6.96
CA LEU A 112 18.47 0.97 -7.63
C LEU A 112 17.52 0.87 -8.83
N ASP A 113 17.45 -0.31 -9.47
CA ASP A 113 16.48 -0.64 -10.51
C ASP A 113 15.05 -0.59 -9.94
N GLN A 114 14.85 -1.16 -8.75
CA GLN A 114 13.58 -1.09 -8.03
C GLN A 114 13.26 0.35 -7.61
N ALA A 115 14.25 1.11 -7.11
CA ALA A 115 14.06 2.51 -6.74
C ALA A 115 13.58 3.35 -7.94
N LYS A 116 14.23 3.19 -9.10
CA LYS A 116 13.84 3.89 -10.34
C LYS A 116 12.41 3.53 -10.73
N ARG A 117 12.07 2.24 -10.76
CA ARG A 117 10.74 1.78 -11.15
C ARG A 117 9.66 2.21 -10.15
N LEU A 118 9.97 2.20 -8.86
CA LEU A 118 9.09 2.71 -7.81
C LEU A 118 8.82 4.21 -7.99
N GLY A 119 9.84 4.98 -8.35
CA GLY A 119 9.70 6.41 -8.68
C GLY A 119 8.79 6.65 -9.89
N GLU A 120 8.87 5.81 -10.92
CA GLU A 120 7.97 5.86 -12.08
C GLU A 120 6.51 5.56 -11.69
N ILE A 121 6.29 4.51 -10.88
CA ILE A 121 4.96 4.13 -10.37
C ILE A 121 4.38 5.26 -9.52
N ALA A 122 5.17 5.80 -8.58
CA ALA A 122 4.74 6.88 -7.70
C ALA A 122 4.36 8.14 -8.49
N ARG A 123 5.11 8.46 -9.55
CA ARG A 123 4.82 9.60 -10.42
C ARG A 123 3.53 9.41 -11.21
N ASP A 124 3.30 8.23 -11.81
CA ASP A 124 2.08 7.96 -12.57
C ASP A 124 0.82 8.00 -11.68
N LEU A 125 0.94 7.53 -10.43
CA LEU A 125 -0.17 7.52 -9.47
C LEU A 125 -0.34 8.82 -8.69
N HIS A 126 0.58 9.78 -8.83
CA HIS A 126 0.68 10.94 -7.94
C HIS A 126 0.64 10.51 -6.47
N ALA A 127 1.50 9.57 -6.09
CA ALA A 127 1.54 8.92 -4.80
C ALA A 127 2.77 9.30 -3.97
N HIS A 128 2.63 9.30 -2.65
CA HIS A 128 3.77 9.32 -1.74
C HIS A 128 4.35 7.92 -1.57
N VAL A 129 5.66 7.82 -1.50
CA VAL A 129 6.33 6.58 -1.11
C VAL A 129 6.71 6.66 0.37
N ASN A 130 6.28 5.67 1.15
CA ASN A 130 6.70 5.47 2.52
C ASN A 130 7.71 4.31 2.56
N LEU A 131 9.00 4.65 2.63
CA LEU A 131 10.08 3.68 2.78
C LEU A 131 10.17 3.24 4.24
N ILE A 132 10.06 1.92 4.48
CA ILE A 132 10.04 1.35 5.81
C ILE A 132 11.21 0.37 5.91
N PRO A 133 12.30 0.69 6.63
CA PRO A 133 13.38 -0.25 6.82
C PRO A 133 12.88 -1.53 7.50
N TYR A 134 13.25 -2.71 6.98
CA TYR A 134 12.82 -3.98 7.56
C TYR A 134 13.22 -4.08 9.04
N ASN A 135 12.27 -4.44 9.89
CA ASN A 135 12.51 -4.81 11.28
C ASN A 135 12.64 -6.33 11.36
N THR A 136 13.69 -6.82 12.01
CA THR A 136 13.96 -8.26 12.09
C THR A 136 12.82 -9.00 12.78
N VAL A 137 12.24 -9.95 12.05
CA VAL A 137 11.24 -10.89 12.57
C VAL A 137 11.91 -12.25 12.80
N GLN A 138 11.73 -12.82 14.00
CA GLN A 138 12.23 -14.17 14.30
C GLN A 138 11.62 -15.19 13.34
N GLY A 139 12.46 -16.05 12.76
CA GLY A 139 12.03 -17.10 11.82
C GLY A 139 12.09 -16.72 10.34
N LEU A 140 12.36 -15.46 9.99
CA LEU A 140 12.61 -15.04 8.60
C LEU A 140 14.09 -14.76 8.37
N ALA A 141 14.62 -15.20 7.23
CA ALA A 141 16.02 -14.98 6.85
C ALA A 141 16.29 -13.57 6.26
N TRP A 142 15.28 -12.70 6.27
CA TRP A 142 15.37 -11.34 5.76
C TRP A 142 16.19 -10.44 6.68
N LYS A 143 16.87 -9.47 6.07
CA LYS A 143 17.76 -8.54 6.78
C LYS A 143 17.39 -7.11 6.46
N ARG A 144 17.65 -6.23 7.43
CA ARG A 144 17.58 -4.79 7.23
C ARG A 144 18.77 -4.34 6.36
N PRO A 145 18.55 -3.57 5.29
CA PRO A 145 19.65 -2.99 4.52
C PRO A 145 20.52 -2.06 5.37
N SER A 146 21.77 -1.85 4.97
CA SER A 146 22.62 -0.82 5.60
C SER A 146 22.03 0.58 5.41
N LEU A 147 22.39 1.54 6.29
CA LEU A 147 21.94 2.93 6.17
C LEU A 147 22.32 3.52 4.81
N THR A 148 23.53 3.27 4.33
CA THR A 148 24.01 3.73 3.01
C THR A 148 23.14 3.21 1.86
N ARG A 149 22.64 1.97 1.94
CA ARG A 149 21.73 1.41 0.92
C ARG A 149 20.35 2.07 1.01
N GLN A 150 19.84 2.30 2.22
CA GLN A 150 18.57 3.00 2.43
C GLN A 150 18.62 4.43 1.86
N GLU A 151 19.69 5.18 2.14
CA GLU A 151 19.90 6.54 1.63
C GLU A 151 19.99 6.56 0.10
N ARG A 152 20.78 5.66 -0.50
CA ARG A 152 20.89 5.55 -1.96
C ARG A 152 19.57 5.18 -2.64
N PHE A 153 18.73 4.39 -1.98
CA PHE A 153 17.41 4.03 -2.50
C PHE A 153 16.44 5.21 -2.44
N ALA A 154 16.52 6.03 -1.39
CA ALA A 154 15.64 7.19 -1.22
C ALA A 154 15.92 8.31 -2.23
N GLY A 155 17.15 8.38 -2.77
CA GLY A 155 17.58 9.39 -3.73
C GLY A 155 18.42 10.46 -3.09
#